data_AF-A0A3N6BLM4-F1
#
_entry.id   AF-A0A3N6BLM4-F1
#
_cell.length_a   1.000
_cell.length_b   1.000
_cell.length_c   1.000
_cell.angle_alpha   90.00
_cell.angle_beta   90.00
_cell.angle_gamma   90.00
#
_symmetry.space_group_name_H-M   'P 1'
#
loop_
_entity.id
_entity.type
_entity.pdbx_description
1 polymer ?
#
loop_
_entity_poly.entity_id
_entity_poly.type
_entity_poly.pdbx_seq_one_letter_code
_entity_poly.pdbx_strand_id
1 'polypeptide(L)'
;MNTNHIRFWELASGEPFDREHLDTCEECQRQAEIHRLLGIQLSRLPRIEAPPFFAARIQNLIGESRSSLVYYFERMAAQLVPLLTLLVLATSVLLYTVNDQETSQITTNGQAVQVLEESAFPDVSVETMIVLSLDADEGSKP
;
A
#
# COMPACT_ATOMS: atom_id res chain seq x y z
N MET A 1 5.11 17.06 -21.92
CA MET A 1 3.69 16.68 -21.71
C MET A 1 3.45 16.72 -20.21
N ASN A 2 2.60 17.63 -19.75
CA ASN A 2 2.33 17.84 -18.33
C ASN A 2 1.46 16.68 -17.83
N THR A 3 1.97 15.88 -16.90
CA THR A 3 1.37 14.59 -16.46
C THR A 3 0.32 14.74 -15.36
N ASN A 4 0.02 15.96 -14.93
CA ASN A 4 -1.04 16.23 -13.96
C ASN A 4 -2.37 16.39 -14.68
N HIS A 5 -3.23 15.38 -14.57
CA HIS A 5 -4.61 15.43 -15.04
C HIS A 5 -5.58 15.77 -13.91
N ILE A 6 -6.68 16.43 -14.25
CA ILE A 6 -7.78 16.70 -13.32
C ILE A 6 -8.45 15.37 -12.94
N ARG A 7 -8.60 15.10 -11.64
CA ARG A 7 -9.29 13.93 -11.12
C ARG A 7 -10.78 14.22 -10.94
N PHE A 8 -11.56 14.02 -11.99
CA PHE A 8 -12.99 14.35 -12.03
C PHE A 8 -13.84 13.67 -10.93
N TRP A 9 -13.38 12.55 -10.36
CA TRP A 9 -14.07 11.86 -9.26
C TRP A 9 -13.81 12.44 -7.86
N GLU A 10 -12.78 13.27 -7.71
CA GLU A 10 -12.44 13.94 -6.44
C GLU A 10 -13.07 15.35 -6.34
N LEU A 11 -13.56 15.90 -7.45
CA LEU A 11 -14.20 17.21 -7.49
C LEU A 11 -15.57 17.16 -6.81
N ALA A 12 -15.79 18.09 -5.88
CA ALA A 12 -17.09 18.27 -5.27
C ALA A 12 -18.08 18.82 -6.32
N SER A 13 -19.35 18.42 -6.20
CA SER A 13 -20.41 18.90 -7.10
C SER A 13 -20.53 20.42 -7.02
N GLY A 14 -20.14 21.12 -8.08
CA GLY A 14 -20.22 22.58 -8.19
C GLY A 14 -18.89 23.33 -8.09
N GLU A 15 -17.77 22.64 -7.90
CA GLU A 15 -16.45 23.28 -8.00
C GLU A 15 -16.14 23.69 -9.46
N PRO A 16 -15.57 24.89 -9.68
CA PRO A 16 -15.19 25.34 -11.00
C PRO A 16 -13.95 24.58 -11.49
N PHE A 17 -13.97 24.13 -12.73
CA PHE A 17 -12.78 23.55 -13.37
C PHE A 17 -11.71 24.63 -13.61
N ASP A 18 -10.45 24.23 -13.46
CA ASP A 18 -9.32 25.06 -13.86
C ASP A 18 -9.31 25.23 -15.39
N ARG A 19 -9.73 26.42 -15.84
CA ARG A 19 -9.90 26.73 -17.26
C ARG A 19 -8.58 26.77 -18.01
N GLU A 20 -7.51 27.23 -17.35
CA GLU A 20 -6.19 27.33 -17.97
C GLU A 20 -5.62 25.95 -18.29
N HIS A 21 -5.89 24.97 -17.43
CA HIS A 21 -5.52 23.58 -17.67
C HIS A 21 -6.36 22.93 -18.79
N LEU A 22 -7.66 23.23 -18.87
CA LEU A 22 -8.54 22.69 -19.92
C LEU A 22 -8.16 23.17 -21.32
N ASP A 23 -7.63 24.39 -21.46
CA ASP A 23 -7.20 24.95 -22.75
C ASP A 23 -5.92 24.30 -23.29
N THR A 24 -5.12 23.69 -22.41
CA THR A 24 -3.81 23.11 -22.75
C THR A 24 -3.80 21.59 -22.77
N CYS A 25 -4.81 20.93 -22.20
CA CYS A 25 -4.89 19.47 -22.08
C CYS A 25 -6.15 18.90 -22.74
N GLU A 26 -5.99 18.30 -23.93
CA GLU A 26 -7.08 17.68 -24.69
C GLU A 26 -7.81 16.57 -23.91
N GLU A 27 -7.09 15.79 -23.10
CA GLU A 27 -7.70 14.71 -22.31
C GLU A 27 -8.62 15.27 -21.21
N CYS A 28 -8.16 16.32 -20.51
CA CYS A 28 -8.98 16.98 -19.50
C CYS A 28 -10.17 17.71 -20.13
N GLN A 29 -10.01 18.28 -21.33
CA GLN A 29 -11.12 18.88 -22.08
C GLN A 29 -12.19 17.84 -22.43
N ARG A 30 -11.78 16.67 -22.95
CA ARG A 30 -12.69 15.57 -23.27
C ARG A 30 -13.44 15.08 -22.03
N GLN A 31 -12.72 14.91 -20.92
CA GLN A 31 -13.34 14.46 -19.67
C GLN A 31 -14.30 15.51 -19.08
N ALA A 32 -13.99 16.80 -19.19
CA ALA A 32 -14.89 17.87 -18.80
C ALA A 32 -16.20 17.87 -19.60
N GLU A 33 -16.13 17.61 -20.91
CA GLU A 33 -17.31 17.49 -21.77
C GLU A 33 -18.17 16.27 -21.36
N ILE A 34 -17.53 15.12 -21.10
CA ILE A 34 -18.23 13.93 -20.61
C ILE A 34 -18.92 14.22 -19.27
N HIS A 35 -18.21 14.86 -18.33
CA HIS A 35 -18.76 15.22 -17.02
C HIS A 35 -19.96 16.18 -17.16
N ARG A 36 -19.86 17.17 -18.05
CA ARG A 36 -20.97 18.09 -18.38
C ARG A 36 -22.19 17.33 -18.92
N LEU A 37 -21.99 16.40 -19.85
CA LEU A 37 -23.08 15.59 -20.41
C LEU A 37 -23.74 14.71 -19.36
N LEU A 38 -22.94 14.07 -18.49
CA LEU A 38 -23.45 13.28 -17.38
C LEU A 38 -24.27 14.14 -16.41
N GLY A 39 -23.79 15.35 -16.08
CA GLY A 39 -24.54 16.30 -15.24
C GLY A 39 -25.91 16.65 -15.83
N ILE A 40 -25.99 16.87 -17.15
CA ILE A 40 -27.26 17.12 -17.84
C ILE A 40 -28.17 15.88 -17.76
N GLN A 41 -27.65 14.68 -18.01
CA GLN A 41 -28.42 13.44 -17.92
C GLN A 41 -28.95 13.19 -16.50
N LEU A 42 -28.10 13.35 -15.48
CA LEU A 42 -28.47 13.21 -14.08
C LEU A 42 -29.51 14.24 -13.66
N SER A 43 -29.43 15.48 -14.16
CA SER A 43 -30.41 16.53 -13.86
C SER A 43 -31.81 16.23 -14.41
N ARG A 44 -31.91 15.39 -15.44
CA ARG A 44 -33.16 14.95 -16.06
C ARG A 44 -33.76 13.71 -15.38
N LEU A 45 -33.02 13.05 -14.49
CA LEU A 45 -33.56 11.92 -13.75
C LEU A 45 -34.65 12.39 -12.78
N PRO A 46 -35.72 11.61 -12.61
CA PRO A 46 -36.73 11.91 -11.62
C PRO A 46 -36.06 11.95 -10.24
N ARG A 47 -36.26 13.05 -9.52
CA ARG A 47 -35.88 13.14 -8.11
C ARG A 47 -36.84 12.26 -7.32
N ILE A 48 -36.42 11.03 -7.05
CA ILE A 48 -37.17 10.10 -6.21
C ILE A 48 -36.88 10.48 -4.77
N GLU A 49 -37.88 11.01 -4.07
CA GLU A 49 -37.78 11.17 -2.63
C GLU A 49 -37.72 9.77 -2.00
N ALA A 50 -36.71 9.57 -1.16
CA ALA A 50 -36.57 8.31 -0.45
C ALA A 50 -37.77 8.13 0.50
N PRO A 51 -38.45 6.96 0.49
CA PRO A 51 -39.52 6.67 1.42
C PRO A 51 -39.07 6.83 2.88
N PRO A 52 -40.01 7.08 3.82
CA PRO A 52 -39.68 7.03 5.23
C PRO A 52 -39.04 5.68 5.58
N PHE A 53 -38.02 5.71 6.43
CA PHE A 53 -37.21 4.54 6.83
C PHE A 53 -36.28 3.93 5.77
N PHE A 54 -36.15 4.51 4.57
CA PHE A 54 -35.20 4.03 3.56
C PHE A 54 -33.75 4.03 4.08
N ALA A 55 -33.32 5.13 4.70
CA ALA A 55 -31.99 5.25 5.29
C ALA A 55 -31.74 4.19 6.38
N ALA A 56 -32.72 3.96 7.27
CA ALA A 56 -32.62 2.96 8.33
C ALA A 56 -32.53 1.54 7.76
N ARG A 57 -33.30 1.21 6.71
CA ARG A 57 -33.22 -0.09 6.02
C ARG A 57 -31.86 -0.32 5.37
N ILE A 58 -31.32 0.68 4.67
CA ILE A 58 -29.99 0.62 4.05
C ILE A 58 -28.92 0.42 5.13
N GLN A 59 -28.99 1.17 6.23
CA GLN A 59 -28.05 1.05 7.35
C GLN A 59 -28.11 -0.35 7.98
N ASN A 60 -29.30 -0.92 8.16
CA ASN A 60 -29.44 -2.29 8.66
C ASN A 60 -28.84 -3.32 7.70
N LEU A 61 -29.07 -3.20 6.39
CA LEU A 61 -28.47 -4.09 5.39
C LEU A 61 -26.94 -4.02 5.38
N ILE A 62 -26.39 -2.81 5.50
CA ILE A 62 -24.93 -2.60 5.58
C ILE A 62 -24.38 -3.15 6.91
N GLY A 63 -25.09 -2.95 8.02
CA GLY A 63 -24.70 -3.48 9.33
C GLY A 63 -24.68 -5.01 9.35
N GLU A 64 -25.71 -5.64 8.78
CA GLU A 64 -25.85 -7.09 8.75
C GLU A 64 -24.76 -7.75 7.90
N SER A 65 -24.45 -7.21 6.71
CA SER A 65 -23.35 -7.71 5.88
C SER A 65 -21.96 -7.60 6.52
N ARG A 66 -21.72 -6.55 7.31
CA ARG A 66 -20.47 -6.39 8.06
C ARG A 66 -20.38 -7.41 9.20
N SER A 67 -21.47 -7.63 9.92
CA SER A 67 -21.50 -8.60 11.02
C SER A 67 -21.26 -10.03 10.54
N SER A 68 -21.80 -10.41 9.37
CA SER A 68 -21.54 -11.73 8.80
C SER A 68 -20.08 -11.89 8.38
N LEU A 69 -19.49 -10.88 7.75
CA LEU A 69 -18.07 -10.94 7.35
C LEU A 69 -17.14 -11.03 8.56
N VAL A 70 -17.37 -10.22 9.60
CA VAL A 70 -16.57 -10.25 10.83
C VAL A 70 -16.64 -11.63 11.48
N TYR A 71 -17.83 -12.24 11.54
CA TYR A 71 -17.99 -13.60 12.07
C TYR A 71 -17.19 -14.65 11.28
N TYR A 72 -17.18 -14.57 9.94
CA TYR A 72 -16.38 -15.47 9.10
C TYR A 72 -14.87 -15.25 9.31
N PHE A 73 -14.41 -14.01 9.39
CA PHE A 73 -13.00 -13.69 9.65
C PHE A 73 -12.55 -14.16 11.02
N GLU A 74 -13.35 -13.93 12.06
CA GLU A 74 -13.05 -14.39 13.42
C GLU A 74 -12.94 -15.92 13.48
N ARG A 75 -13.85 -16.62 12.80
CA ARG A 75 -13.82 -18.08 12.74
C ARG A 75 -12.65 -18.63 11.94
N MET A 76 -12.26 -17.98 10.84
CA MET A 76 -11.06 -18.35 10.08
C MET A 76 -9.76 -18.04 10.85
N ALA A 77 -9.69 -16.89 11.52
CA ALA A 77 -8.55 -16.52 12.35
C ALA A 77 -8.33 -17.54 13.47
N ALA A 78 -9.41 -17.97 14.15
CA ALA A 78 -9.33 -18.99 15.19
C ALA A 78 -8.74 -20.33 14.71
N GLN A 79 -8.93 -20.68 13.43
CA GLN A 79 -8.35 -21.89 12.83
C GLN A 79 -6.91 -21.70 12.36
N LEU A 80 -6.53 -20.48 11.95
CA LEU A 80 -5.19 -20.16 11.45
C LEU A 80 -4.16 -19.92 12.57
N VAL A 81 -4.59 -19.38 13.72
CA VAL A 81 -3.73 -19.15 14.89
C VAL A 81 -2.94 -20.41 15.31
N PRO A 82 -3.55 -21.59 15.54
CA PRO A 82 -2.80 -22.78 15.95
C PRO A 82 -1.82 -23.24 14.87
N LEU A 83 -2.18 -23.16 13.59
CA LEU A 83 -1.29 -23.52 12.48
C LEU A 83 -0.06 -22.61 12.41
N LEU A 84 -0.24 -21.30 12.54
CA LEU A 84 0.85 -20.35 12.56
C LEU A 84 1.76 -20.57 13.78
N THR A 85 1.19 -20.82 14.96
CA THR A 85 2.01 -21.11 16.15
C THR A 85 2.83 -22.39 15.99
N LEU A 86 2.26 -23.43 15.38
CA LEU A 86 2.98 -24.68 15.11
C LEU A 86 4.09 -24.45 14.08
N LEU A 87 3.82 -23.68 13.03
CA LEU A 87 4.82 -23.34 12.03
C LEU A 87 5.97 -22.54 12.65
N VAL A 88 5.68 -21.53 13.48
CA VAL A 88 6.70 -20.76 14.20
C VAL A 88 7.52 -21.67 15.11
N LEU A 89 6.88 -22.52 15.90
CA LEU A 89 7.57 -23.50 16.75
C LEU A 89 8.45 -24.44 15.93
N ALA A 90 7.94 -25.02 14.84
CA ALA A 90 8.71 -25.90 13.96
C ALA A 90 9.93 -25.18 13.36
N THR A 91 9.76 -23.93 12.90
CA THR A 91 10.88 -23.13 12.38
C THR A 91 11.90 -22.79 13.46
N SER A 92 11.47 -22.47 14.69
CA SER A 92 12.38 -22.21 15.80
C SER A 92 13.18 -23.45 16.19
N VAL A 93 12.55 -24.63 16.19
CA VAL A 93 13.21 -25.91 16.44
C VAL A 93 14.23 -26.21 15.34
N LEU A 94 13.86 -26.04 14.08
CA LEU A 94 14.78 -26.22 12.95
C LEU A 94 16.01 -25.31 13.07
N LEU A 95 15.80 -24.01 13.33
CA LEU A 95 16.90 -23.06 13.53
C LEU A 95 17.78 -23.45 14.72
N TYR A 96 17.19 -23.88 15.83
CA TYR A 96 17.95 -24.35 16.99
C TYR A 96 18.80 -25.59 16.65
N THR A 97 18.23 -26.58 15.95
CA THR A 97 18.97 -27.79 15.58
C THR A 97 20.12 -27.54 14.62
N VAL A 98 19.96 -26.59 13.68
CA VAL A 98 21.03 -26.19 12.76
C VAL A 98 22.15 -25.46 13.51
N ASN A 99 21.80 -24.57 14.45
CA ASN A 99 22.76 -23.80 15.23
C ASN A 99 23.57 -24.68 16.22
N ASP A 100 22.96 -25.70 16.83
CA ASP A 100 23.66 -26.64 17.73
C ASP A 100 24.68 -27.51 16.96
N GLN A 101 24.41 -27.79 15.68
CA GLN A 101 25.30 -28.56 14.82
C GLN A 101 26.56 -27.77 14.43
N GLU A 102 26.43 -26.47 14.19
CA GLU A 102 27.58 -25.58 13.95
C GLU A 102 28.42 -25.38 15.23
N THR A 103 27.77 -25.24 16.38
CA THR A 103 28.44 -25.08 17.70
C THR A 103 29.25 -26.32 18.10
N SER A 104 28.78 -27.51 17.72
CA SER A 104 29.46 -28.79 18.03
C SER A 104 30.65 -29.11 17.11
N GLN A 105 30.73 -28.51 15.91
CA GLN A 105 31.88 -28.69 15.01
C GLN A 105 33.08 -27.81 15.37
N ILE A 106 32.86 -26.71 16.09
CA ILE A 106 33.92 -25.75 16.48
C ILE A 106 34.79 -26.30 17.63
N THR A 107 34.34 -27.29 18.39
CA THR A 107 35.03 -27.76 19.61
C THR A 107 35.88 -29.02 19.47
N THR A 108 35.86 -29.72 18.32
CA THR A 108 36.61 -30.98 18.16
C THR A 108 38.01 -30.86 17.53
N ASN A 109 38.39 -29.71 16.97
CA ASN A 109 39.74 -29.52 16.42
C ASN A 109 40.42 -28.35 17.14
N GLY A 110 41.36 -28.68 18.03
CA GLY A 110 42.12 -27.74 18.83
C GLY A 110 42.93 -26.75 18.00
N GLN A 111 42.30 -25.66 17.58
CA GLN A 111 42.96 -24.41 17.22
C GLN A 111 42.25 -23.26 17.92
N ALA A 112 43.02 -22.56 18.73
CA ALA A 112 42.62 -21.36 19.43
C ALA A 112 42.08 -20.32 18.44
N VAL A 113 40.93 -19.75 18.78
CA VAL A 113 40.58 -18.34 18.69
C VAL A 113 41.26 -17.58 17.53
N GLN A 114 40.54 -17.43 16.43
CA GLN A 114 40.53 -16.15 15.73
C GLN A 114 39.13 -15.57 15.88
N VAL A 115 38.99 -14.68 16.86
CA VAL A 115 38.09 -13.54 16.77
C VAL A 115 38.50 -12.83 15.47
N LEU A 116 37.78 -13.06 14.37
CA LEU A 116 37.82 -12.11 13.28
C LEU A 116 36.98 -10.92 13.72
N GLU A 117 37.73 -9.88 14.08
CA GLU A 117 37.31 -8.50 14.18
C GLU A 117 36.26 -8.15 13.12
N GLU A 118 35.14 -7.65 13.59
CA GLU A 118 34.55 -6.39 13.16
C GLU A 118 35.30 -5.70 12.00
N SER A 119 34.78 -5.83 10.77
CA SER A 119 34.89 -4.86 9.66
C SER A 119 34.56 -5.56 8.33
N ALA A 120 33.35 -5.40 7.77
CA ALA A 120 33.10 -5.48 6.32
C ALA A 120 31.64 -5.26 5.87
N PHE A 121 30.76 -4.64 6.66
CA PHE A 121 29.51 -4.11 6.11
C PHE A 121 29.41 -2.63 6.46
N PRO A 122 29.56 -1.71 5.48
CA PRO A 122 29.28 -0.32 5.76
C PRO A 122 27.79 -0.20 6.10
N ASP A 123 27.49 0.44 7.23
CA ASP A 123 26.15 0.92 7.56
C ASP A 123 25.68 1.83 6.42
N VAL A 124 24.77 1.31 5.59
CA VAL A 124 24.05 2.14 4.62
C VAL A 124 22.98 2.91 5.39
N SER A 125 23.40 3.99 6.05
CA SER A 125 22.51 5.00 6.61
C SER A 125 21.87 5.80 5.48
N VAL A 126 20.60 6.15 5.64
CA VAL A 126 19.77 6.77 4.58
C VAL A 126 20.31 8.13 4.11
N GLU A 127 21.20 8.75 4.89
CA GLU A 127 21.83 10.03 4.59
C GLU A 127 22.90 9.97 3.49
N THR A 128 23.55 8.82 3.25
CA THR A 128 24.59 8.70 2.19
C THR A 128 24.02 8.48 0.79
N MET A 129 22.73 8.15 0.64
CA MET A 129 22.09 8.05 -0.68
C MET A 129 21.81 9.41 -1.32
N ILE A 130 21.74 10.48 -0.51
CA ILE A 130 21.45 11.85 -0.99
C ILE A 130 22.71 12.51 -1.58
N VAL A 131 23.91 12.17 -1.10
CA VAL A 131 25.16 12.78 -1.59
C VAL A 131 25.63 12.13 -2.89
N LEU A 132 25.45 10.82 -3.06
CA LEU A 132 25.92 10.09 -4.26
C LEU A 132 25.08 10.34 -5.52
N SER A 133 23.91 10.97 -5.40
CA SER A 133 23.10 11.39 -6.55
C SER A 133 23.39 12.83 -7.01
N LEU A 134 24.24 13.57 -6.29
CA LEU A 134 24.52 15.00 -6.54
C LEU A 134 25.84 15.26 -7.28
N ASP A 135 26.73 14.27 -7.42
CA ASP A 135 28.02 14.42 -8.13
C ASP A 135 28.04 13.78 -9.53
N ALA A 136 26.88 13.39 -10.08
CA ALA A 136 26.79 12.75 -11.40
C ALA A 136 26.51 13.71 -12.57
N ASP A 137 26.69 15.03 -12.40
CA ASP A 137 26.52 15.98 -13.51
C ASP A 137 27.41 17.24 -13.42
N GLU A 138 28.69 17.08 -13.10
CA GLU A 138 29.70 18.07 -13.48
C GLU A 138 30.83 17.44 -14.28
N GLY A 139 30.93 17.83 -15.56
CA GLY A 139 32.22 17.85 -16.26
C GLY A 139 32.31 17.09 -17.59
N SER A 140 31.49 17.43 -18.59
CA SER A 140 31.91 17.25 -19.99
C SER A 140 31.59 18.48 -20.84
N LYS A 141 32.56 19.40 -20.89
CA LYS A 141 32.84 20.33 -22.00
C LYS A 141 34.25 20.90 -21.82
N PRO A 142 34.89 21.49 -22.83
CA PRO A 142 34.42 21.87 -24.17
C PRO A 142 34.66 20.84 -25.28
#